data_AF-A0A6L9W6J1-F1
#
_entry.id   AF-A0A6L9W6J1-F1
#
_cell.length_a   1.000
_cell.length_b   1.000
_cell.length_c   1.000
_cell.angle_alpha   90.00
_cell.angle_beta   90.00
_cell.angle_gamma   90.00
#
_symmetry.space_group_name_H-M   'P 1'
#
loop_
_entity.id
_entity.type
_entity.pdbx_description
1 polymer ?
#
loop_
_entity_poly.entity_id
_entity_poly.type
_entity_poly.pdbx_seq_one_letter_code
_entity_poly.pdbx_strand_id
1 'polypeptide(L)'
;MDEDVQLGRLAAEQRARVLIDGQLEAAGWVVQDRRDLNLFAGQGVAVRESIMAPGHGRADYLLYVDKRAVGVIEAKPQGTTLSGVEWQSSMYAEGLPAEVRLKALTVDGRLPFVFEASGSETHLTNGYDPVPRARRIFAVTTPATLARFVREAEADPENPTWRAKVAHLPPLDVTGLRPAQITAITGIERSLAEQHFDRSLVQMATGAGKTFTAVTAAYRLLKHGGFRRVLFLVDRNNLADQTLAEFGNYRTPDDGRRFTEIYNVDKLTGAGMLTSTHVAISTIQRVYR
;
A
#
# COMPACT_ATOMS: atom_id res chain seq x y z
N MET A 1 -12.60 24.28 18.85
CA MET A 1 -13.93 24.22 19.50
C MET A 1 -15.05 24.62 18.54
N ASP A 2 -14.80 25.48 17.53
CA ASP A 2 -15.82 25.85 16.53
C ASP A 2 -15.92 24.92 15.30
N GLU A 3 -14.82 24.29 14.87
CA GLU A 3 -14.80 23.40 13.69
C GLU A 3 -15.62 22.11 13.90
N ASP A 4 -15.48 21.46 15.06
CA ASP A 4 -16.23 20.24 15.40
C ASP A 4 -17.74 20.51 15.51
N VAL A 5 -18.12 21.69 16.01
CA VAL A 5 -19.52 22.11 16.12
C VAL A 5 -20.13 22.42 14.76
N GLN A 6 -19.33 22.95 13.81
CA GLN A 6 -19.74 23.15 12.43
C GLN A 6 -19.84 21.84 11.64
N LEU A 7 -18.89 20.90 11.81
CA LEU A 7 -18.97 19.58 11.16
C LEU A 7 -20.23 18.83 11.58
N GLY A 8 -20.61 18.87 12.86
CA GLY A 8 -21.79 18.19 13.38
C GLY A 8 -23.12 18.59 12.73
N ARG A 9 -23.19 19.75 12.05
CA ARG A 9 -24.39 20.26 11.38
C ARG A 9 -24.53 19.82 9.91
N LEU A 10 -23.47 19.27 9.31
CA LEU A 10 -23.47 18.81 7.93
C LEU A 10 -24.16 17.46 7.78
N ALA A 11 -24.69 17.14 6.61
CA ALA A 11 -25.13 15.77 6.30
C ALA A 11 -23.96 14.77 6.41
N ALA A 12 -24.25 13.51 6.72
CA ALA A 12 -23.22 12.48 6.96
C ALA A 12 -22.25 12.28 5.77
N GLU A 13 -22.75 12.43 4.55
CA GLU A 13 -21.95 12.39 3.33
C GLU A 13 -21.03 13.61 3.21
N GLN A 14 -21.54 14.81 3.48
CA GLN A 14 -20.74 16.04 3.44
C GLN A 14 -19.64 16.04 4.51
N ARG A 15 -19.92 15.51 5.72
CA ARG A 15 -18.88 15.29 6.74
C ARG A 15 -17.80 14.34 6.26
N ALA A 16 -18.17 13.24 5.61
CA ALA A 16 -17.21 12.29 5.07
C ALA A 16 -16.31 12.96 4.03
N ARG A 17 -16.86 13.79 3.13
CA ARG A 17 -16.07 14.53 2.13
C ARG A 17 -15.05 15.48 2.76
N VAL A 18 -15.42 16.23 3.81
CA VAL A 18 -14.48 17.10 4.54
C VAL A 18 -13.30 16.30 5.14
N LEU A 19 -13.59 15.12 5.72
CA LEU A 19 -12.55 14.24 6.25
C LEU A 19 -11.66 13.66 5.14
N ILE A 20 -12.26 13.27 4.01
CA ILE A 20 -11.54 12.73 2.84
C ILE A 20 -10.62 13.80 2.25
N ASP A 21 -11.09 15.04 2.13
CA ASP A 21 -10.28 16.17 1.66
C ASP A 21 -9.04 16.36 2.52
N GLY A 22 -9.20 16.43 3.85
CA GLY A 22 -8.08 16.57 4.77
C GLY A 22 -7.10 15.39 4.70
N GLN A 23 -7.60 14.16 4.50
CA GLN A 23 -6.76 12.98 4.30
C GLN A 23 -5.99 13.00 2.96
N LEU A 24 -6.62 13.49 1.90
CA LEU A 24 -6.00 13.67 0.59
C LEU A 24 -4.89 14.72 0.66
N GLU A 25 -5.17 15.88 1.25
CA GLU A 25 -4.20 16.96 1.44
C GLU A 25 -3.02 16.51 2.31
N ALA A 26 -3.29 15.80 3.42
CA ALA A 26 -2.24 15.22 4.26
C ALA A 26 -1.38 14.17 3.52
N ALA A 27 -1.95 13.48 2.53
CA ALA A 27 -1.24 12.57 1.65
C ALA A 27 -0.54 13.27 0.47
N GLY A 28 -0.60 14.61 0.38
CA GLY A 28 0.07 15.44 -0.62
C GLY A 28 -0.69 15.58 -1.94
N TRP A 29 -2.00 15.32 -1.96
CA TRP A 29 -2.85 15.61 -3.11
C TRP A 29 -3.23 17.09 -3.15
N VAL A 30 -3.28 17.68 -4.34
CA VAL A 30 -3.94 18.97 -4.54
C VAL A 30 -5.41 18.72 -4.82
N VAL A 31 -6.28 19.05 -3.87
CA VAL A 31 -7.73 18.84 -4.02
C VAL A 31 -8.36 20.08 -4.64
N GLN A 32 -9.12 19.90 -5.73
CA GLN A 32 -9.69 20.98 -6.53
C GLN A 32 -11.14 20.68 -6.91
N ASP A 33 -11.93 21.73 -7.13
CA ASP A 33 -13.22 21.58 -7.81
C ASP A 33 -13.01 21.61 -9.33
N ARG A 34 -13.93 21.00 -10.09
CA ARG A 34 -13.82 20.91 -11.56
C ARG A 34 -13.60 22.26 -12.25
N ARG A 35 -14.21 23.33 -11.75
CA ARG A 35 -14.11 24.68 -12.34
C ARG A 35 -12.69 25.27 -12.22
N ASP A 36 -11.93 24.82 -11.24
CA ASP A 36 -10.59 25.32 -10.89
C ASP A 36 -9.49 24.36 -11.38
N LEU A 37 -9.84 23.45 -12.32
CA LEU A 37 -8.97 22.37 -12.77
C LEU A 37 -7.63 22.88 -13.30
N ASN A 38 -6.58 22.60 -12.55
CA ASN A 38 -5.19 22.80 -12.95
C ASN A 38 -4.37 21.55 -12.66
N LEU A 39 -4.18 20.73 -13.71
CA LEU A 39 -3.37 19.51 -13.64
C LEU A 39 -1.87 19.76 -13.46
N PHE A 40 -1.41 21.03 -13.51
CA PHE A 40 -0.03 21.41 -13.24
C PHE A 40 0.22 21.82 -11.78
N ALA A 41 -0.82 21.85 -10.94
CA ALA A 41 -0.70 22.28 -9.55
C ALA A 41 0.14 21.34 -8.67
N GLY A 42 0.34 20.09 -9.09
CA GLY A 42 1.16 19.13 -8.39
C GLY A 42 1.27 17.81 -9.14
N GLN A 43 2.04 16.86 -8.58
CA GLN A 43 2.12 15.50 -9.14
C GLN A 43 0.77 14.79 -9.08
N GLY A 44 0.02 14.98 -7.99
CA GLY A 44 -1.32 14.43 -7.80
C GLY A 44 -2.37 15.50 -7.67
N VAL A 45 -3.44 15.38 -8.44
CA VAL A 45 -4.62 16.27 -8.37
C VAL A 45 -5.86 15.41 -8.17
N ALA A 46 -6.63 15.70 -7.13
CA ALA A 46 -7.92 15.07 -6.87
C ALA A 46 -9.05 16.06 -7.20
N VAL A 47 -9.88 15.73 -8.18
CA VAL A 47 -10.92 16.64 -8.70
C VAL A 47 -12.29 16.21 -8.19
N ARG A 48 -12.92 17.05 -7.37
CA ARG A 48 -14.24 16.80 -6.78
C ARG A 48 -15.36 16.79 -7.82
N GLU A 49 -16.38 16.00 -7.55
CA GLU A 49 -17.67 15.96 -8.26
C GLU A 49 -17.53 15.89 -9.79
N SER A 50 -16.68 14.99 -10.25
CA SER A 50 -16.39 14.83 -11.68
C SER A 50 -17.58 14.22 -12.41
N ILE A 51 -18.20 15.01 -13.29
CA ILE A 51 -19.28 14.55 -14.18
C ILE A 51 -18.70 13.54 -15.18
N MET A 52 -19.30 12.35 -15.21
CA MET A 52 -18.93 11.26 -16.10
C MET A 52 -19.63 11.40 -17.45
N ALA A 53 -19.28 10.56 -18.43
CA ALA A 53 -19.99 10.51 -19.70
C ALA A 53 -21.51 10.31 -19.49
N PRO A 54 -22.37 10.80 -20.41
CA PRO A 54 -23.83 10.66 -20.28
C PRO A 54 -24.24 9.21 -19.98
N GLY A 55 -25.04 9.03 -18.91
CA GLY A 55 -25.48 7.70 -18.44
C GLY A 55 -24.62 7.06 -17.35
N HIS A 56 -23.43 7.60 -17.06
CA HIS A 56 -22.50 7.04 -16.05
C HIS A 56 -22.45 7.80 -14.72
N GLY A 57 -23.26 8.86 -14.56
CA GLY A 57 -23.40 9.58 -13.30
C GLY A 57 -22.24 10.53 -12.98
N ARG A 58 -21.78 10.50 -11.72
CA ARG A 58 -20.68 11.33 -11.21
C ARG A 58 -19.76 10.47 -10.34
N ALA A 59 -18.46 10.73 -10.41
CA ALA A 59 -17.50 10.23 -9.44
C ALA A 59 -17.23 11.33 -8.39
N ASP A 60 -17.12 10.95 -7.12
CA ASP A 60 -16.90 11.94 -6.05
C ASP A 60 -15.54 12.60 -6.15
N TYR A 61 -14.51 11.81 -6.52
CA TYR A 61 -13.20 12.33 -6.87
C TYR A 61 -12.66 11.58 -8.09
N LEU A 62 -12.13 12.32 -9.06
CA LEU A 62 -11.30 11.77 -10.12
C LEU A 62 -9.83 12.09 -9.82
N LEU A 63 -9.00 11.05 -9.78
CA LEU A 63 -7.59 11.13 -9.39
C LEU A 63 -6.71 11.20 -10.62
N TYR A 64 -5.89 12.25 -10.67
CA TYR A 64 -4.85 12.45 -11.67
C TYR A 64 -3.47 12.29 -11.06
N VAL A 65 -2.62 11.52 -11.71
CA VAL A 65 -1.20 11.41 -11.37
C VAL A 65 -0.39 11.65 -12.63
N ASP A 66 0.60 12.53 -12.55
CA ASP A 66 1.41 12.95 -13.70
C ASP A 66 0.54 13.37 -14.91
N LYS A 67 -0.61 14.02 -14.61
CA LYS A 67 -1.63 14.52 -15.55
C LYS A 67 -2.43 13.44 -16.29
N ARG A 68 -2.30 12.17 -15.91
CA ARG A 68 -3.12 11.05 -16.41
C ARG A 68 -4.21 10.73 -15.38
N ALA A 69 -5.43 10.48 -15.83
CA ALA A 69 -6.45 9.94 -14.93
C ALA A 69 -6.07 8.50 -14.56
N VAL A 70 -5.94 8.19 -13.27
CA VAL A 70 -5.46 6.88 -12.80
C VAL A 70 -6.42 6.18 -11.85
N GLY A 71 -7.44 6.89 -11.35
CA GLY A 71 -8.32 6.33 -10.35
C GLY A 71 -9.46 7.23 -9.97
N VAL A 72 -10.33 6.71 -9.11
CA VAL A 72 -11.47 7.44 -8.54
C VAL A 72 -11.60 7.15 -7.05
N ILE A 73 -12.25 8.05 -6.33
CA ILE A 73 -12.71 7.82 -4.96
C ILE A 73 -14.23 7.97 -4.96
N GLU A 74 -14.92 6.95 -4.43
CA GLU A 74 -16.34 6.97 -4.14
C GLU A 74 -16.54 7.22 -2.64
N ALA A 75 -17.12 8.37 -2.30
CA ALA A 75 -17.41 8.74 -0.93
C ALA A 75 -18.71 8.05 -0.47
N LYS A 76 -18.70 7.56 0.76
CA LYS A 76 -19.87 7.00 1.44
C LYS A 76 -20.17 7.82 2.69
N PRO A 77 -21.44 7.86 3.14
CA PRO A 77 -21.77 8.48 4.40
C PRO A 77 -20.93 7.94 5.56
N GLN A 78 -20.57 8.81 6.49
CA GLN A 78 -19.83 8.42 7.68
C GLN A 78 -20.60 7.35 8.48
N GLY A 79 -19.90 6.30 8.93
CA GLY A 79 -20.49 5.19 9.67
C GLY A 79 -21.07 4.07 8.79
N THR A 80 -21.02 4.21 7.46
CA THR A 80 -21.33 3.11 6.54
C THR A 80 -20.16 2.13 6.47
N THR A 81 -20.43 0.86 6.76
CA THR A 81 -19.49 -0.23 6.48
C THR A 81 -19.27 -0.31 4.98
N LEU A 82 -18.02 -0.23 4.55
CA LEU A 82 -17.65 -0.41 3.16
C LEU A 82 -17.74 -1.91 2.81
N SER A 83 -18.93 -2.39 2.47
CA SER A 83 -19.10 -3.71 1.86
C SER A 83 -18.57 -3.64 0.44
N GLY A 84 -17.62 -4.52 0.07
CA GLY A 84 -16.94 -4.48 -1.23
C GLY A 84 -17.92 -4.24 -2.36
N VAL A 85 -17.98 -2.99 -2.85
CA VAL A 85 -19.00 -2.59 -3.80
C VAL A 85 -18.70 -3.30 -5.10
N GLU A 86 -19.68 -4.08 -5.51
CA GLU A 86 -19.85 -4.61 -6.85
C GLU A 86 -19.66 -3.44 -7.83
N TRP A 87 -18.55 -3.51 -8.58
CA TRP A 87 -18.06 -2.52 -9.54
C TRP A 87 -19.21 -1.70 -10.13
N GLN A 88 -19.47 -0.52 -9.57
CA GLN A 88 -20.43 0.39 -10.15
C GLN A 88 -20.05 0.56 -11.62
N SER A 89 -21.05 0.43 -12.49
CA SER A 89 -20.99 0.55 -13.94
C SER A 89 -20.36 1.86 -14.48
N SER A 90 -19.90 2.75 -13.60
CA SER A 90 -19.29 4.05 -13.84
C SER A 90 -17.76 4.05 -13.99
N MET A 91 -17.03 2.98 -13.61
CA MET A 91 -15.56 3.01 -13.55
C MET A 91 -14.81 2.44 -14.76
N TYR A 92 -15.52 2.12 -15.83
CA TYR A 92 -14.88 1.81 -17.12
C TYR A 92 -14.32 3.07 -17.75
N ALA A 93 -13.28 2.90 -18.56
CA ALA A 93 -12.76 3.96 -19.41
C ALA A 93 -13.86 4.62 -20.27
N GLU A 94 -14.88 3.83 -20.64
CA GLU A 94 -16.07 4.30 -21.36
C GLU A 94 -16.90 5.33 -20.60
N GLY A 95 -16.93 5.24 -19.26
CA GLY A 95 -17.61 6.19 -18.39
C GLY A 95 -16.88 7.52 -18.24
N LEU A 96 -15.62 7.63 -18.66
CA LEU A 96 -14.89 8.90 -18.60
C LEU A 96 -15.32 9.85 -19.73
N PRO A 97 -15.37 11.17 -19.47
CA PRO A 97 -15.51 12.16 -20.53
C PRO A 97 -14.45 11.94 -21.63
N ALA A 98 -14.81 12.21 -22.88
CA ALA A 98 -13.97 11.90 -24.04
C ALA A 98 -12.57 12.53 -23.92
N GLU A 99 -12.50 13.78 -23.45
CA GLU A 99 -11.24 14.49 -23.23
C GLU A 99 -10.36 13.86 -22.14
N VAL A 100 -10.97 13.29 -21.10
CA VAL A 100 -10.25 12.62 -20.01
C VAL A 100 -9.75 11.26 -20.46
N ARG A 101 -10.60 10.51 -21.18
CA ARG A 101 -10.29 9.16 -21.67
C ARG A 101 -9.02 9.12 -22.53
N LEU A 102 -8.75 10.17 -23.32
CA LEU A 102 -7.54 10.28 -24.15
C LEU A 102 -6.23 10.19 -23.35
N LYS A 103 -6.24 10.56 -22.06
CA LYS A 103 -5.07 10.54 -21.17
C LYS A 103 -5.28 9.65 -19.96
N ALA A 104 -6.35 8.84 -19.94
CA ALA A 104 -6.59 7.89 -18.88
C ALA A 104 -5.60 6.73 -18.97
N LEU A 105 -5.13 6.29 -17.82
CA LEU A 105 -4.43 5.03 -17.67
C LEU A 105 -5.49 3.96 -17.37
N THR A 106 -5.49 2.89 -18.17
CA THR A 106 -6.48 1.83 -18.02
C THR A 106 -5.84 0.46 -17.97
N VAL A 107 -6.36 -0.42 -17.12
CA VAL A 107 -6.05 -1.85 -17.06
C VAL A 107 -7.37 -2.58 -17.27
N ASP A 108 -7.43 -3.49 -18.25
CA ASP A 108 -8.65 -4.21 -18.64
C ASP A 108 -9.87 -3.30 -18.84
N GLY A 109 -9.64 -2.15 -19.49
CA GLY A 109 -10.70 -1.18 -19.79
C GLY A 109 -11.20 -0.38 -18.59
N ARG A 110 -10.50 -0.39 -17.46
CA ARG A 110 -10.90 0.31 -16.21
C ARG A 110 -9.76 1.16 -15.66
N LEU A 111 -10.08 2.19 -14.88
CA LEU A 111 -9.06 2.90 -14.10
C LEU A 111 -8.45 1.95 -13.04
N PRO A 112 -7.11 1.90 -12.89
CA PRO A 112 -6.46 0.91 -12.04
C PRO A 112 -6.64 1.15 -10.54
N PHE A 113 -6.90 2.36 -10.07
CA PHE A 113 -7.03 2.63 -8.63
C PHE A 113 -8.44 3.06 -8.26
N VAL A 114 -9.15 2.20 -7.55
CA VAL A 114 -10.50 2.48 -7.06
C VAL A 114 -10.46 2.57 -5.55
N PHE A 115 -10.91 3.71 -5.02
CA PHE A 115 -11.05 3.90 -3.59
C PHE A 115 -12.51 4.01 -3.20
N GLU A 116 -12.84 3.44 -2.04
CA GLU A 116 -14.11 3.68 -1.36
C GLU A 116 -13.78 4.28 0.00
N ALA A 117 -14.41 5.39 0.37
CA ALA A 117 -14.06 6.09 1.61
C ALA A 117 -15.27 6.64 2.34
N SER A 118 -15.35 6.44 3.66
CA SER A 118 -16.40 7.00 4.53
C SER A 118 -15.88 8.11 5.47
N GLY A 119 -14.64 8.56 5.24
CA GLY A 119 -13.89 9.44 6.14
C GLY A 119 -13.26 8.70 7.33
N SER A 120 -13.91 7.67 7.87
CA SER A 120 -13.35 6.83 8.93
C SER A 120 -12.64 5.57 8.42
N GLU A 121 -13.05 5.07 7.26
CA GLU A 121 -12.44 3.92 6.61
C GLU A 121 -12.16 4.22 5.14
N THR A 122 -11.10 3.63 4.61
CA THR A 122 -10.75 3.70 3.20
C THR A 122 -10.37 2.32 2.69
N HIS A 123 -11.02 1.89 1.62
CA HIS A 123 -10.67 0.70 0.86
C HIS A 123 -9.98 1.10 -0.44
N LEU A 124 -9.04 0.28 -0.91
CA LEU A 124 -8.40 0.39 -2.22
C LEU A 124 -8.51 -0.95 -2.94
N THR A 125 -8.99 -0.90 -4.18
CA THR A 125 -8.82 -1.96 -5.17
C THR A 125 -7.76 -1.51 -6.17
N ASN A 126 -6.70 -2.31 -6.31
CA ASN A 126 -5.65 -2.09 -7.30
C ASN A 126 -5.85 -3.05 -8.48
N GLY A 127 -6.23 -2.52 -9.65
CA GLY A 127 -6.48 -3.25 -10.88
C GLY A 127 -5.24 -3.95 -11.45
N TYR A 128 -4.04 -3.58 -11.02
CA TYR A 128 -2.82 -4.31 -11.35
C TYR A 128 -2.63 -5.61 -10.55
N ASP A 129 -3.34 -5.81 -9.43
CA ASP A 129 -3.21 -7.06 -8.68
C ASP A 129 -3.75 -8.24 -9.52
N PRO A 130 -3.18 -9.45 -9.45
CA PRO A 130 -3.66 -10.61 -10.24
C PRO A 130 -5.13 -10.94 -10.01
N VAL A 131 -5.60 -10.69 -8.79
CA VAL A 131 -7.01 -10.79 -8.41
C VAL A 131 -7.38 -9.50 -7.67
N PRO A 132 -7.81 -8.44 -8.39
CA PRO A 132 -8.17 -7.16 -7.80
C PRO A 132 -9.31 -7.33 -6.80
N ARG A 133 -9.09 -6.87 -5.57
CA ARG A 133 -10.11 -6.86 -4.52
C ARG A 133 -9.94 -5.67 -3.60
N ALA A 134 -11.06 -5.17 -3.09
CA ALA A 134 -11.07 -4.10 -2.11
C ALA A 134 -10.35 -4.56 -0.83
N ARG A 135 -9.41 -3.73 -0.36
CA ARG A 135 -8.73 -3.93 0.92
C ARG A 135 -8.68 -2.65 1.72
N ARG A 136 -8.86 -2.75 3.03
CA ARG A 136 -8.65 -1.61 3.92
C ARG A 136 -7.20 -1.14 3.88
N ILE A 137 -7.03 0.16 3.71
CA ILE A 137 -5.76 0.84 3.86
C ILE A 137 -5.80 1.76 5.08
N PHE A 138 -4.64 1.95 5.71
CA PHE A 138 -4.54 2.78 6.91
C PHE A 138 -4.67 4.27 6.59
N ALA A 139 -4.11 4.71 5.46
CA ALA A 139 -4.13 6.09 4.99
C ALA A 139 -4.27 6.11 3.47
N VAL A 140 -4.84 7.19 2.94
CA VAL A 140 -4.94 7.41 1.50
C VAL A 140 -3.55 7.37 0.87
N THR A 141 -3.45 6.72 -0.28
CA THR A 141 -2.16 6.53 -0.94
C THR A 141 -1.65 7.84 -1.52
N THR A 142 -0.38 8.17 -1.31
CA THR A 142 0.21 9.41 -1.86
C THR A 142 0.30 9.36 -3.39
N PRO A 143 0.28 10.52 -4.10
CA PRO A 143 0.45 10.56 -5.55
C PRO A 143 1.73 9.87 -6.02
N ALA A 144 2.84 10.12 -5.32
CA ALA A 144 4.14 9.51 -5.61
C ALA A 144 4.12 7.99 -5.49
N THR A 145 3.30 7.44 -4.58
CA THR A 145 3.14 5.99 -4.42
C THR A 145 2.34 5.39 -5.58
N LEU A 146 1.25 6.04 -6.00
CA LEU A 146 0.48 5.59 -7.18
C LEU A 146 1.31 5.69 -8.46
N ALA A 147 2.02 6.81 -8.67
CA ALA A 147 2.92 6.98 -9.81
C ALA A 147 3.97 5.86 -9.90
N ARG A 148 4.46 5.44 -8.73
CA ARG A 148 5.41 4.34 -8.63
C ARG A 148 4.77 2.98 -8.94
N PHE A 149 3.58 2.69 -8.43
CA PHE A 149 2.86 1.47 -8.79
C PHE A 149 2.65 1.38 -10.30
N VAL A 150 2.28 2.48 -10.95
CA VAL A 150 2.17 2.55 -12.42
C VAL A 150 3.50 2.21 -13.09
N ARG A 151 4.60 2.87 -12.69
CA ARG A 151 5.92 2.60 -13.27
C ARG A 151 6.40 1.15 -13.04
N GLU A 152 6.14 0.60 -11.86
CA GLU A 152 6.49 -0.79 -11.54
C GLU A 152 5.70 -1.78 -12.40
N ALA A 153 4.40 -1.51 -12.60
CA ALA A 153 3.55 -2.33 -13.45
C ALA A 153 3.91 -2.23 -14.94
N GLU A 154 4.26 -1.03 -15.42
CA GLU A 154 4.74 -0.83 -16.80
C GLU A 154 6.11 -1.50 -17.03
N ALA A 155 6.98 -1.56 -16.01
CA ALA A 155 8.30 -2.17 -16.10
C ALA A 155 8.30 -3.70 -16.01
N ASP A 156 7.32 -4.29 -15.32
CA ASP A 156 7.19 -5.74 -15.11
C ASP A 156 5.71 -6.16 -15.24
N PRO A 157 5.15 -6.18 -16.47
CA PRO A 157 3.72 -6.44 -16.68
C PRO A 157 3.27 -7.85 -16.26
N GLU A 158 4.19 -8.81 -16.23
CA GLU A 158 3.91 -10.19 -15.77
C GLU A 158 3.81 -10.25 -14.24
N ASN A 159 4.51 -9.37 -13.52
CA ASN A 159 4.46 -9.28 -12.06
C ASN A 159 4.29 -7.84 -11.56
N PRO A 160 3.18 -7.18 -11.89
CA PRO A 160 3.05 -5.72 -11.79
C PRO A 160 2.95 -5.22 -10.35
N THR A 161 2.66 -6.09 -9.39
CA THR A 161 2.52 -5.75 -7.97
C THR A 161 3.18 -6.77 -7.06
N TRP A 162 3.39 -6.42 -5.79
CA TRP A 162 3.91 -7.37 -4.80
C TRP A 162 3.06 -8.65 -4.72
N ARG A 163 1.74 -8.55 -4.95
CA ARG A 163 0.80 -9.68 -4.93
C ARG A 163 1.04 -10.66 -6.07
N ALA A 164 1.47 -10.17 -7.23
CA ALA A 164 1.92 -11.02 -8.32
C ALA A 164 3.30 -11.62 -8.01
N LYS A 165 4.23 -10.79 -7.51
CA LYS A 165 5.62 -11.20 -7.23
C LYS A 165 5.73 -12.30 -6.19
N VAL A 166 4.93 -12.26 -5.11
CA VAL A 166 4.97 -13.33 -4.09
C VAL A 166 4.43 -14.67 -4.58
N ALA A 167 3.63 -14.70 -5.64
CA ALA A 167 3.18 -15.95 -6.27
C ALA A 167 4.28 -16.62 -7.13
N HIS A 168 5.31 -15.86 -7.51
CA HIS A 168 6.39 -16.29 -8.39
C HIS A 168 7.78 -16.16 -7.74
N LEU A 169 7.87 -16.32 -6.42
CA LEU A 169 9.16 -16.30 -5.73
C LEU A 169 10.05 -17.45 -6.26
N PRO A 170 11.36 -17.21 -6.45
CA PRO A 170 12.28 -18.29 -6.80
C PRO A 170 12.34 -19.31 -5.65
N PRO A 171 12.75 -20.56 -5.91
CA PRO A 171 12.90 -21.57 -4.86
C PRO A 171 13.74 -21.07 -3.66
N LEU A 172 13.40 -21.54 -2.46
CA LEU A 172 14.19 -21.26 -1.27
C LEU A 172 15.51 -22.03 -1.35
N ASP A 173 16.63 -21.33 -1.27
CA ASP A 173 17.91 -21.96 -0.99
C ASP A 173 17.91 -22.46 0.46
N VAL A 174 17.97 -23.78 0.60
CA VAL A 174 17.90 -24.48 1.89
C VAL A 174 19.28 -24.69 2.52
N THR A 175 20.36 -24.30 1.84
CA THR A 175 21.73 -24.50 2.33
C THR A 175 21.92 -23.80 3.67
N GLY A 176 22.31 -24.57 4.69
CA GLY A 176 22.52 -24.04 6.05
C GLY A 176 21.24 -23.76 6.85
N LEU A 177 20.05 -23.97 6.26
CA LEU A 177 18.78 -23.83 6.98
C LEU A 177 18.42 -25.11 7.73
N ARG A 178 17.91 -24.96 8.94
CA ARG A 178 17.34 -26.07 9.73
C ARG A 178 15.94 -26.40 9.21
N PRO A 179 15.45 -27.65 9.37
CA PRO A 179 14.12 -28.05 8.92
C PRO A 179 13.00 -27.12 9.42
N ALA A 180 13.05 -26.68 10.69
CA ALA A 180 12.07 -25.75 11.25
C ALA A 180 12.06 -24.38 10.54
N GLN A 181 13.21 -23.90 10.06
CA GLN A 181 13.33 -22.63 9.35
C GLN A 181 12.79 -22.76 7.93
N ILE A 182 13.10 -23.86 7.24
CA ILE A 182 12.57 -24.19 5.91
C ILE A 182 11.04 -24.22 5.96
N THR A 183 10.46 -25.00 6.88
CA THR A 183 9.00 -25.09 7.06
C THR A 183 8.37 -23.72 7.33
N ALA A 184 8.99 -22.90 8.19
CA ALA A 184 8.50 -21.57 8.51
C ALA A 184 8.51 -20.63 7.30
N ILE A 185 9.63 -20.56 6.57
CA ILE A 185 9.80 -19.66 5.42
C ILE A 185 8.86 -20.07 4.28
N THR A 186 8.86 -21.36 3.89
CA THR A 186 7.93 -21.85 2.86
C THR A 186 6.48 -21.66 3.27
N GLY A 187 6.15 -21.81 4.56
CA GLY A 187 4.80 -21.55 5.07
C GLY A 187 4.38 -20.08 4.94
N ILE A 188 5.28 -19.14 5.25
CA ILE A 188 5.07 -17.69 5.05
C ILE A 188 4.86 -17.39 3.57
N GLU A 189 5.73 -17.88 2.70
CA GLU A 189 5.67 -17.64 1.25
C GLU A 189 4.39 -18.18 0.63
N ARG A 190 4.00 -19.40 1.00
CA ARG A 190 2.71 -19.97 0.59
C ARG A 190 1.54 -19.13 1.08
N SER A 191 1.53 -18.72 2.36
CA SER A 191 0.45 -17.88 2.89
C SER A 191 0.33 -16.54 2.16
N LEU A 192 1.46 -15.94 1.77
CA LEU A 192 1.50 -14.71 0.99
C LEU A 192 1.06 -14.93 -0.45
N ALA A 193 1.40 -16.06 -1.07
CA ALA A 193 0.97 -16.40 -2.43
C ALA A 193 -0.54 -16.68 -2.52
N GLU A 194 -1.09 -17.41 -1.54
CA GLU A 194 -2.53 -17.72 -1.45
C GLU A 194 -3.37 -16.47 -1.13
N GLN A 195 -2.82 -15.54 -0.35
CA GLN A 195 -3.45 -14.28 0.04
C GLN A 195 -4.85 -14.40 0.69
N HIS A 196 -5.13 -15.54 1.33
CA HIS A 196 -6.38 -15.78 2.06
C HIS A 196 -6.48 -14.96 3.35
N PHE A 197 -5.34 -14.68 3.99
CA PHE A 197 -5.26 -13.98 5.27
C PHE A 197 -4.36 -12.75 5.18
N ASP A 198 -4.70 -11.71 5.93
CA ASP A 198 -3.89 -10.51 6.13
C ASP A 198 -2.79 -10.72 7.19
N ARG A 199 -2.88 -11.81 7.96
CA ARG A 199 -2.01 -12.14 9.09
C ARG A 199 -1.67 -13.62 9.06
N SER A 200 -0.40 -13.92 9.35
CA SER A 200 0.10 -15.28 9.49
C SER A 200 0.77 -15.45 10.85
N LEU A 201 0.66 -16.63 11.45
CA LEU A 201 1.34 -16.97 12.71
C LEU A 201 2.33 -18.09 12.46
N VAL A 202 3.58 -17.89 12.87
CA VAL A 202 4.61 -18.92 12.87
C VAL A 202 4.98 -19.24 14.32
N GLN A 203 4.73 -20.48 14.73
CA GLN A 203 5.12 -20.97 16.05
C GLN A 203 6.42 -21.77 15.96
N MET A 204 7.46 -21.32 16.65
CA MET A 204 8.74 -22.00 16.72
C MET A 204 9.23 -22.07 18.16
N ALA A 205 9.83 -23.20 18.53
CA ALA A 205 10.49 -23.36 19.82
C ALA A 205 11.60 -22.32 20.05
N THR A 206 11.93 -22.04 21.31
CA THR A 206 13.11 -21.25 21.66
C THR A 206 14.39 -21.97 21.21
N GLY A 207 15.35 -21.23 20.66
CA GLY A 207 16.57 -21.81 20.07
C GLY A 207 16.41 -22.39 18.66
N ALA A 208 15.20 -22.47 18.11
CA ALA A 208 14.96 -22.99 16.75
C ALA A 208 15.38 -22.03 15.61
N GLY A 209 15.93 -20.84 15.94
CA GLY A 209 16.43 -19.88 14.96
C GLY A 209 15.41 -18.85 14.45
N LYS A 210 14.44 -18.45 15.28
CA LYS A 210 13.37 -17.49 14.93
C LYS A 210 13.87 -16.21 14.24
N THR A 211 14.87 -15.55 14.83
CA THR A 211 15.39 -14.28 14.30
C THR A 211 16.00 -14.49 12.92
N PHE A 212 16.86 -15.51 12.77
CA PHE A 212 17.45 -15.87 11.48
C PHE A 212 16.38 -16.21 10.42
N THR A 213 15.33 -16.95 10.78
CA THR A 213 14.18 -17.24 9.91
C THR A 213 13.52 -15.94 9.43
N ALA A 214 13.28 -15.00 10.35
CA ALA A 214 12.62 -13.73 10.03
C ALA A 214 13.51 -12.83 9.16
N VAL A 215 14.83 -12.79 9.40
CA VAL A 215 15.78 -12.07 8.54
C VAL A 215 15.82 -12.69 7.13
N THR A 216 15.83 -14.02 7.02
CA THR A 216 15.79 -14.73 5.73
C THR A 216 14.51 -14.42 4.96
N ALA A 217 13.35 -14.45 5.64
CA ALA A 217 12.09 -14.08 5.02
C ALA A 217 12.07 -12.61 4.58
N ALA A 218 12.56 -11.68 5.41
CA ALA A 218 12.65 -10.27 5.06
C ALA A 218 13.54 -10.03 3.83
N TYR A 219 14.71 -10.68 3.76
CA TYR A 219 15.59 -10.63 2.60
C TYR A 219 14.86 -11.08 1.33
N ARG A 220 14.19 -12.24 1.38
CA ARG A 220 13.49 -12.80 0.23
C ARG A 220 12.34 -11.91 -0.25
N LEU A 221 11.58 -11.32 0.67
CA LEU A 221 10.49 -10.40 0.33
C LEU A 221 10.99 -9.07 -0.25
N LEU A 222 12.08 -8.53 0.29
CA LEU A 222 12.70 -7.30 -0.23
C LEU A 222 13.32 -7.51 -1.62
N LYS A 223 13.96 -8.67 -1.83
CA LYS A 223 14.65 -8.96 -3.08
C LYS A 223 13.72 -9.41 -4.21
N HIS A 224 12.76 -10.28 -3.89
CA HIS A 224 11.93 -10.95 -4.88
C HIS A 224 10.44 -10.62 -4.75
N GLY A 225 9.95 -10.42 -3.52
CA GLY A 225 8.51 -10.23 -3.25
C GLY A 225 7.95 -8.85 -3.59
N GLY A 226 8.77 -7.91 -4.08
CA GLY A 226 8.33 -6.53 -4.36
C GLY A 226 8.09 -5.67 -3.12
N PHE A 227 8.49 -6.15 -1.93
CA PHE A 227 8.43 -5.36 -0.71
C PHE A 227 9.54 -4.32 -0.72
N ARG A 228 9.23 -3.11 -0.28
CA ARG A 228 10.21 -2.01 -0.20
C ARG A 228 10.66 -1.74 1.22
N ARG A 229 9.79 -2.03 2.19
CA ARG A 229 10.04 -1.77 3.60
C ARG A 229 9.48 -2.89 4.47
N VAL A 230 10.20 -3.21 5.54
CA VAL A 230 9.80 -4.16 6.58
C VAL A 230 9.88 -3.47 7.93
N LEU A 231 8.80 -3.50 8.71
CA LEU A 231 8.81 -3.10 10.11
C LEU A 231 8.99 -4.34 10.98
N PHE A 232 10.11 -4.41 11.70
CA PHE A 232 10.42 -5.50 12.62
C PHE A 232 10.17 -5.05 14.05
N LEU A 233 9.16 -5.65 14.70
CA LEU A 233 8.76 -5.30 16.06
C LEU A 233 9.34 -6.27 17.08
N VAL A 234 9.88 -5.71 18.17
CA VAL A 234 10.39 -6.47 19.32
C VAL A 234 9.77 -5.96 20.63
N ASP A 235 9.88 -6.75 21.70
CA ASP A 235 9.36 -6.35 23.01
C ASP A 235 10.22 -5.29 23.70
N ARG A 236 11.56 -5.36 23.57
CA ARG A 236 12.51 -4.56 24.37
C ARG A 236 13.72 -4.10 23.57
N ASN A 237 14.39 -3.05 24.05
CA ASN A 237 15.53 -2.42 23.36
C ASN A 237 16.70 -3.39 23.14
N ASN A 238 17.03 -4.24 24.11
CA ASN A 238 18.10 -5.23 23.97
C ASN A 238 17.80 -6.25 22.86
N LEU A 239 16.53 -6.64 22.67
CA LEU A 239 16.11 -7.46 21.54
C LEU A 239 16.26 -6.70 20.21
N ALA A 240 16.02 -5.39 20.20
CA ALA A 240 16.26 -4.58 19.00
C ALA A 240 17.75 -4.52 18.64
N ASP A 241 18.66 -4.43 19.64
CA ASP A 241 20.11 -4.52 19.41
C ASP A 241 20.49 -5.90 18.83
N GLN A 242 19.96 -6.98 19.38
CA GLN A 242 20.20 -8.33 18.88
C GLN A 242 19.68 -8.53 17.46
N THR A 243 18.47 -8.07 17.16
CA THR A 243 17.90 -8.12 15.81
C THR A 243 18.74 -7.31 14.84
N LEU A 244 19.18 -6.10 15.21
CA LEU A 244 20.03 -5.27 14.35
C LEU A 244 21.37 -5.98 14.05
N ALA A 245 21.99 -6.59 15.07
CA ALA A 245 23.20 -7.39 14.90
C ALA A 245 22.97 -8.61 13.99
N GLU A 246 21.82 -9.28 14.12
CA GLU A 246 21.46 -10.42 13.27
C GLU A 246 21.32 -10.01 11.80
N PHE A 247 20.62 -8.90 11.51
CA PHE A 247 20.59 -8.33 10.15
C PHE A 247 22.00 -7.94 9.68
N GLY A 248 22.82 -7.33 10.54
CA GLY A 248 24.18 -6.93 10.20
C GLY A 248 25.11 -8.11 9.84
N ASN A 249 24.91 -9.26 10.49
CA ASN A 249 25.73 -10.46 10.30
C ASN A 249 25.17 -11.43 9.25
N TYR A 250 23.90 -11.28 8.87
CA TYR A 250 23.28 -12.12 7.85
C TYR A 250 23.99 -11.98 6.51
N ARG A 251 24.48 -13.09 5.99
CA ARG A 251 25.03 -13.17 4.63
C ARG A 251 23.96 -13.69 3.68
N THR A 252 23.83 -13.01 2.56
CA THR A 252 22.87 -13.38 1.53
C THR A 252 23.31 -14.67 0.83
N PRO A 253 22.39 -15.59 0.53
CA PRO A 253 22.74 -16.90 -0.03
C PRO A 253 23.24 -16.85 -1.49
N ASP A 254 23.04 -15.72 -2.18
CA ASP A 254 23.38 -15.53 -3.59
C ASP A 254 24.85 -15.13 -3.82
N ASP A 255 25.27 -13.97 -3.34
CA ASP A 255 26.58 -13.38 -3.57
C ASP A 255 27.41 -13.26 -2.28
N GLY A 256 26.86 -13.71 -1.15
CA GLY A 256 27.53 -13.76 0.14
C GLY A 256 27.71 -12.39 0.82
N ARG A 257 27.20 -11.30 0.24
CA ARG A 257 27.25 -9.96 0.84
C ARG A 257 26.46 -9.92 2.13
N ARG A 258 26.78 -8.97 3.00
CA ARG A 258 25.97 -8.74 4.21
C ARG A 258 24.65 -8.10 3.82
N PHE A 259 23.58 -8.44 4.52
CA PHE A 259 22.27 -7.81 4.30
C PHE A 259 22.36 -6.28 4.29
N THR A 260 23.09 -5.73 5.26
CA THR A 260 23.26 -4.28 5.45
C THR A 260 24.12 -3.60 4.38
N GLU A 261 24.83 -4.35 3.54
CA GLU A 261 25.52 -3.81 2.36
C GLU A 261 24.56 -3.60 1.18
N ILE A 262 23.38 -4.21 1.21
CA ILE A 262 22.37 -4.15 0.14
C ILE A 262 21.15 -3.36 0.60
N TYR A 263 20.72 -3.54 1.85
CA TYR A 263 19.50 -2.97 2.42
C TYR A 263 19.81 -2.26 3.74
N ASN A 264 19.50 -0.97 3.81
CA ASN A 264 19.65 -0.21 5.06
C ASN A 264 18.71 -0.73 6.15
N VAL A 265 19.27 -0.96 7.34
CA VAL A 265 18.55 -1.42 8.53
C VAL A 265 18.77 -0.40 9.65
N ASP A 266 17.68 0.22 10.10
CA ASP A 266 17.72 1.30 11.07
C ASP A 266 16.81 0.99 12.26
N LYS A 267 17.21 1.48 13.44
CA LYS A 267 16.30 1.53 14.59
C LYS A 267 15.40 2.76 14.48
N LEU A 268 14.11 2.57 14.71
CA LEU A 268 13.18 3.69 14.75
C LEU A 268 13.50 4.60 15.94
N THR A 269 13.71 5.89 15.68
CA THR A 269 14.01 6.90 16.70
C THR A 269 12.87 7.92 16.81
N GLY A 270 12.96 8.85 17.77
CA GLY A 270 12.00 9.96 17.86
C GLY A 270 12.04 10.91 16.67
N ALA A 271 13.13 10.92 15.90
CA ALA A 271 13.25 11.69 14.66
C ALA A 271 12.54 11.01 13.46
N GLY A 272 11.92 9.85 13.66
CA GLY A 272 11.28 9.07 12.61
C GLY A 272 12.24 8.11 11.92
N MET A 273 11.94 7.79 10.65
CA MET A 273 12.66 6.84 9.81
C MET A 273 13.20 7.56 8.57
N LEU A 274 14.42 7.21 8.15
CA LEU A 274 15.00 7.73 6.91
C LEU A 274 14.24 7.18 5.69
N THR A 275 14.20 7.97 4.62
CA THR A 275 13.55 7.54 3.37
C THR A 275 14.22 6.33 2.73
N SER A 276 15.53 6.17 2.96
CA SER A 276 16.40 5.09 2.49
C SER A 276 16.34 3.82 3.34
N THR A 277 15.62 3.82 4.47
CA THR A 277 15.47 2.64 5.33
C THR A 277 14.63 1.57 4.63
N HIS A 278 15.15 0.35 4.58
CA HIS A 278 14.46 -0.83 4.06
C HIS A 278 13.91 -1.70 5.20
N VAL A 279 14.63 -1.78 6.32
CA VAL A 279 14.14 -2.46 7.52
C VAL A 279 14.19 -1.49 8.69
N ALA A 280 13.02 -1.22 9.27
CA ALA A 280 12.91 -0.44 10.50
C ALA A 280 12.71 -1.40 11.68
N ILE A 281 13.61 -1.37 12.65
CA ILE A 281 13.49 -2.13 13.90
C ILE A 281 12.94 -1.21 14.98
N SER A 282 11.84 -1.60 15.62
CA SER A 282 11.24 -0.83 16.71
C SER A 282 10.77 -1.72 17.84
N THR A 283 10.70 -1.16 19.04
CA THR A 283 9.92 -1.78 20.11
C THR A 283 8.44 -1.52 19.89
N ILE A 284 7.58 -2.43 20.37
CA ILE A 284 6.12 -2.27 20.31
C ILE A 284 5.71 -0.96 21.01
N GLN A 285 6.24 -0.69 22.19
CA GLN A 285 5.86 0.48 23.00
C GLN A 285 6.20 1.81 22.32
N ARG A 286 7.15 1.82 21.37
CA ARG A 286 7.51 3.01 20.61
C ARG A 286 6.53 3.30 19.48
N VAL A 287 5.94 2.28 18.86
CA VAL A 287 5.00 2.45 17.74
C VAL A 287 3.60 2.84 18.23
N TYR A 288 3.25 2.48 19.47
CA TYR A 288 1.94 2.76 20.07
C TYR A 288 1.86 4.06 20.88
N ARG A 289 2.97 4.81 21.00
CA ARG A 289 2.99 6.13 21.66
C ARG A 289 2.97 7.23 20.61
#